data_AF-A0A934CCL4-F1
#
_entry.id   AF-A0A934CCL4-F1
#
_cell.length_a   1.000
_cell.length_b   1.000
_cell.length_c   1.000
_cell.angle_alpha   90.00
_cell.angle_beta   90.00
_cell.angle_gamma   90.00
#
_symmetry.space_group_name_H-M   'P 1'
#
loop_
_entity.id
_entity.type
_entity.pdbx_description
1 polymer ?
#
loop_
_entity_poly.entity_id
_entity_poly.type
_entity_poly.pdbx_seq_one_letter_code
_entity_poly.pdbx_strand_id
1 'polypeptide(L)'
;MFKRLIFLSFAFGVLLSVTAVFAKGSFDYLAVKGPGITGEINITNPALTGDFFAFADFSQGEIPAPAEAGEGYQVVRVYVETVNGKPSPTPFDQLHYYPYTGYVFYDGLVNGSSEYDGKWYTANPAAEQPFRAALAERARLTWIPFAVLVLIVGGFFIAYNRKPK
;
A
#
# COMPACT_ATOMS: atom_id res chain seq x y z
N MET A 1 -37.72 61.70 9.23
CA MET A 1 -36.86 62.09 8.10
C MET A 1 -35.45 61.56 8.37
N PHE A 2 -35.08 60.43 7.75
CA PHE A 2 -34.00 60.33 6.74
C PHE A 2 -32.62 60.72 7.33
N LYS A 3 -31.67 59.81 7.59
CA LYS A 3 -31.18 58.73 6.71
C LYS A 3 -30.55 57.60 7.54
N ARG A 4 -31.16 56.41 7.45
CA ARG A 4 -30.50 55.11 7.67
C ARG A 4 -29.77 54.78 6.37
N LEU A 5 -28.44 54.72 6.36
CA LEU A 5 -27.70 54.12 5.25
C LEU A 5 -26.22 53.97 5.63
N ILE A 6 -25.65 52.80 5.32
CA ILE A 6 -24.23 52.43 5.38
C ILE A 6 -23.82 52.10 6.84
N PHE A 7 -23.64 50.85 7.27
CA PHE A 7 -22.68 49.87 6.77
C PHE A 7 -23.24 48.44 6.95
N LEU A 8 -23.65 47.80 5.86
CA LEU A 8 -24.06 46.39 5.85
C LEU A 8 -23.28 45.70 4.73
N SER A 9 -21.95 45.62 4.87
CA SER A 9 -21.07 44.99 3.87
C SER A 9 -19.72 44.62 4.48
N PHE A 10 -19.67 43.72 5.47
CA PHE A 10 -18.41 43.08 5.87
C PHE A 10 -18.63 41.70 6.50
N ALA A 11 -19.43 40.86 5.85
CA ALA A 11 -19.64 39.46 6.26
C ALA A 11 -19.57 38.49 5.07
N PHE A 12 -18.79 38.84 4.05
CA PHE A 12 -18.62 38.01 2.87
C PHE A 12 -17.14 38.00 2.49
N GLY A 13 -16.48 36.86 2.66
CA GLY A 13 -15.17 36.63 2.04
C GLY A 13 -14.02 36.28 2.97
N VAL A 14 -14.20 35.33 3.90
CA VAL A 14 -13.07 34.48 4.33
C VAL A 14 -13.57 33.05 4.56
N LEU A 15 -14.18 32.45 3.54
CA LEU A 15 -14.08 31.01 3.35
C LEU A 15 -12.73 30.76 2.68
N LEU A 16 -11.64 30.97 3.43
CA LEU A 16 -10.36 30.41 3.04
C LEU A 16 -10.54 28.91 3.17
N SER A 17 -10.77 28.25 2.03
CA SER A 17 -10.54 26.82 1.90
C SER A 17 -9.12 26.59 2.39
N VAL A 18 -8.99 26.11 3.62
CA VAL A 18 -7.73 25.56 4.11
C VAL A 18 -7.53 24.33 3.24
N THR A 19 -6.85 24.50 2.11
CA THR A 19 -6.28 23.36 1.40
C THR A 19 -5.30 22.78 2.40
N ALA A 20 -5.70 21.69 3.04
CA ALA A 20 -4.79 20.87 3.81
C ALA A 20 -3.65 20.54 2.86
N VAL A 21 -2.53 21.22 3.04
CA VAL A 21 -1.26 20.83 2.44
C VAL A 21 -0.94 19.52 3.15
N PHE A 22 -1.41 18.41 2.59
CA PHE A 22 -0.94 17.10 2.97
C PHE A 22 0.57 17.15 2.74
N ALA A 23 1.34 17.13 3.83
CA ALA A 23 2.76 16.81 3.73
C ALA A 23 2.87 15.55 2.86
N LYS A 24 3.89 15.47 2.00
CA LYS A 24 4.10 14.43 0.98
C LYS A 24 4.34 13.01 1.58
N GLY A 25 3.81 12.71 2.77
CA GLY A 25 3.98 11.48 3.52
C GLY A 25 3.05 10.33 3.13
N SER A 26 2.12 10.56 2.19
CA SER A 26 1.28 9.49 1.63
C SER A 26 1.80 9.05 0.26
N PHE A 27 1.93 7.75 0.05
CA PHE A 27 2.30 7.11 -1.21
C PHE A 27 1.07 6.77 -2.05
N ASP A 28 1.22 6.69 -3.38
CA ASP A 28 0.11 6.32 -4.26
C ASP A 28 -0.19 4.83 -4.17
N TYR A 29 0.85 3.99 -4.11
CA TYR A 29 0.73 2.56 -3.89
C TYR A 29 2.03 1.93 -3.37
N LEU A 30 1.91 0.67 -2.97
CA LEU A 30 3.03 -0.20 -2.62
C LEU A 30 3.20 -1.26 -3.70
N ALA A 31 4.39 -1.36 -4.27
CA ALA A 31 4.79 -2.50 -5.09
C ALA A 31 5.35 -3.60 -4.19
N VAL A 32 4.70 -4.77 -4.17
CA VAL A 32 5.01 -5.84 -3.22
C VAL A 32 5.39 -7.13 -3.93
N LYS A 33 6.50 -7.73 -3.49
CA LYS A 33 6.99 -9.06 -3.89
C LYS A 33 7.26 -9.92 -2.67
N GLY A 34 7.14 -11.23 -2.82
CA GLY A 34 7.45 -12.14 -1.73
C GLY A 34 6.72 -13.49 -1.82
N PRO A 35 6.74 -14.27 -0.73
CA PRO A 35 6.14 -15.59 -0.67
C PRO A 35 4.67 -15.59 -1.10
N GLY A 36 4.32 -16.53 -1.96
CA GLY A 36 2.96 -16.69 -2.47
C GLY A 36 2.52 -15.65 -3.51
N ILE A 37 3.41 -14.75 -3.95
CA ILE A 37 3.13 -13.76 -4.99
C ILE A 37 3.87 -14.14 -6.27
N THR A 38 3.13 -14.38 -7.36
CA THR A 38 3.71 -14.50 -8.70
C THR A 38 3.91 -13.10 -9.29
N GLY A 39 5.17 -12.65 -9.39
CA GLY A 39 5.52 -11.33 -9.92
C GLY A 39 5.46 -10.25 -8.84
N GLU A 40 4.73 -9.17 -9.13
CA GLU A 40 4.55 -8.01 -8.25
C GLU A 40 3.07 -7.65 -8.16
N ILE A 41 2.65 -7.15 -7.00
CA ILE A 41 1.27 -6.68 -6.78
C ILE A 41 1.31 -5.24 -6.28
N ASN A 42 0.29 -4.47 -6.65
CA ASN A 42 0.12 -3.09 -6.18
C ASN A 42 -0.93 -3.06 -5.08
N ILE A 43 -0.59 -2.47 -3.93
CA ILE A 43 -1.49 -2.27 -2.79
C ILE A 43 -1.73 -0.77 -2.60
N THR A 44 -2.99 -0.35 -2.57
CA THR A 44 -3.41 1.06 -2.42
C THR A 44 -4.14 1.32 -1.10
N ASN A 45 -4.05 0.41 -0.13
CA ASN A 45 -4.74 0.53 1.15
C ASN A 45 -4.23 1.77 1.92
N PRO A 46 -5.09 2.76 2.25
CA PRO A 46 -4.68 3.98 2.93
C PRO A 46 -4.01 3.77 4.29
N ALA A 47 -4.33 2.67 4.99
CA ALA A 47 -3.67 2.33 6.26
C ALA A 47 -2.18 2.00 6.09
N LEU A 48 -1.77 1.60 4.88
CA LEU A 48 -0.39 1.23 4.55
C LEU A 48 0.32 2.29 3.70
N THR A 49 -0.43 3.09 2.95
CA THR A 49 0.13 4.13 2.08
C THR A 49 0.09 5.53 2.69
N GLY A 50 -0.69 5.75 3.75
CA GLY A 50 -0.92 7.10 4.30
C GLY A 50 0.24 7.68 5.12
N ASP A 51 1.21 6.86 5.52
CA ASP A 51 2.29 7.28 6.42
C ASP A 51 3.63 6.61 6.08
N PHE A 52 4.72 7.36 6.22
CA PHE A 52 6.07 6.83 6.17
C PHE A 52 6.33 5.80 7.29
N PHE A 53 5.66 5.93 8.43
CA PHE A 53 5.82 5.02 9.57
C PHE A 53 4.81 3.87 9.58
N ALA A 54 4.09 3.65 8.48
CA ALA A 54 3.04 2.63 8.42
C ALA A 54 3.55 1.23 8.77
N PHE A 55 4.76 0.84 8.33
CA PHE A 55 5.29 -0.52 8.52
C PHE A 55 6.20 -0.70 9.74
N ALA A 56 6.98 0.31 10.11
CA ALA A 56 7.99 0.20 11.16
C ALA A 56 7.72 1.17 12.31
N ASP A 57 7.89 0.69 13.54
CA ASP A 57 7.81 1.51 14.74
C ASP A 57 9.18 2.09 15.08
N PHE A 58 9.50 3.22 14.46
CA PHE A 58 10.77 3.91 14.69
C PHE A 58 10.88 4.53 16.10
N SER A 59 9.78 4.61 16.86
CA SER A 59 9.80 5.13 18.24
C SER A 59 10.59 4.23 19.20
N GLN A 60 10.72 2.94 18.85
CA GLN A 60 11.50 1.96 19.61
C GLN A 60 13.00 2.00 19.26
N GLY A 61 13.39 2.74 18.23
CA GLY A 61 14.75 2.76 17.70
C GLY A 61 15.12 1.50 16.91
N GLU A 62 16.38 1.43 16.50
CA GLU A 62 16.92 0.25 15.82
C GLU A 62 17.04 -0.94 16.78
N ILE A 63 16.79 -2.13 16.25
CA ILE A 63 16.99 -3.40 16.97
C ILE A 63 18.14 -4.19 16.34
N PRO A 64 18.77 -5.13 17.06
CA PRO A 64 19.67 -6.09 16.46
C PRO A 64 18.94 -6.93 15.39
N ALA A 65 19.68 -7.37 14.36
CA ALA A 65 19.14 -8.29 13.38
C ALA A 65 18.59 -9.56 14.07
N PRO A 66 17.34 -9.96 13.79
CA PRO A 66 16.76 -11.16 14.40
C PRO A 66 17.47 -12.40 13.88
N ALA A 67 17.67 -13.40 14.74
CA ALA A 67 18.27 -14.67 14.35
C ALA A 67 17.45 -15.40 13.27
N GLU A 68 16.12 -15.26 13.33
CA GLU A 68 15.17 -15.82 12.38
C GLU A 68 14.09 -14.79 12.05
N ALA A 69 14.30 -13.99 11.00
CA ALA A 69 13.30 -13.06 10.51
C ALA A 69 12.09 -13.78 9.85
N GLY A 70 12.30 -15.01 9.37
CA GLY A 70 11.30 -15.75 8.62
C GLY A 70 11.13 -15.24 7.19
N GLU A 71 9.96 -15.53 6.61
CA GLU A 71 9.64 -15.11 5.26
C GLU A 71 9.20 -13.63 5.21
N GLY A 72 9.94 -12.83 4.44
CA GLY A 72 9.71 -11.40 4.27
C GLY A 72 9.12 -11.05 2.91
N TYR A 73 8.41 -9.93 2.86
CA TYR A 73 7.91 -9.30 1.66
C TYR A 73 8.71 -8.05 1.37
N GLN A 74 9.28 -7.96 0.16
CA GLN A 74 9.82 -6.71 -0.34
C GLN A 74 8.67 -5.75 -0.61
N VAL A 75 8.73 -4.57 -0.02
CA VAL A 75 7.76 -3.49 -0.18
C VAL A 75 8.51 -2.27 -0.71
N VAL A 76 8.09 -1.80 -1.88
CA VAL A 76 8.58 -0.56 -2.48
C VAL A 76 7.46 0.46 -2.43
N ARG A 77 7.72 1.64 -1.88
CA ARG A 77 6.72 2.71 -1.80
C ARG A 77 6.85 3.61 -3.01
N VAL A 78 5.75 3.87 -3.69
CA VAL A 78 5.78 4.49 -5.02
C VAL A 78 4.86 5.71 -5.08
N TYR A 79 5.39 6.80 -5.63
CA TYR A 79 4.59 7.92 -6.10
C TYR A 79 4.28 7.79 -7.58
N VAL A 80 3.14 8.33 -8.01
CA VAL A 80 2.80 8.51 -9.42
C VAL A 80 2.96 9.98 -9.75
N GLU A 81 4.08 10.32 -10.38
CA GLU A 81 4.39 11.69 -10.77
C GLU A 81 4.09 11.88 -12.26
N THR A 82 3.76 13.12 -12.66
CA THR A 82 3.57 13.42 -14.09
C THR A 82 4.90 13.81 -14.72
N VAL A 83 5.44 12.94 -15.57
CA VAL A 83 6.68 13.17 -16.33
C VAL A 83 6.34 13.29 -17.81
N ASN A 84 6.71 14.40 -18.45
CA ASN A 84 6.39 14.68 -19.85
C ASN A 84 4.89 14.55 -20.19
N GLY A 85 4.02 15.00 -19.27
CA GLY A 85 2.57 14.94 -19.43
C GLY A 85 1.94 13.55 -19.28
N LYS A 86 2.70 12.56 -18.81
CA LYS A 86 2.21 11.19 -18.57
C LYS A 86 2.45 10.76 -17.12
N PRO A 87 1.55 9.96 -16.52
CA PRO A 87 1.80 9.34 -15.23
C PRO A 87 3.01 8.42 -15.32
N SER A 88 3.96 8.56 -14.39
CA SER A 88 5.17 7.76 -14.28
C SER A 88 5.36 7.34 -12.83
N PRO A 89 5.56 6.03 -12.56
CA PRO A 89 5.86 5.57 -11.22
C PRO A 89 7.28 5.99 -10.83
N THR A 90 7.41 6.64 -9.68
CA THR A 90 8.68 7.05 -9.07
C THR A 90 8.81 6.32 -7.73
N PRO A 91 9.65 5.27 -7.63
CA PRO A 91 9.89 4.59 -6.38
C PRO A 91 10.62 5.52 -5.41
N PHE A 92 10.14 5.57 -4.18
CA PHE A 92 10.69 6.42 -3.12
C PHE A 92 11.76 5.68 -2.31
N ASP A 93 11.38 4.52 -1.76
CA ASP A 93 12.24 3.71 -0.93
C ASP A 93 11.79 2.24 -0.90
N GLN A 94 12.56 1.43 -0.18
CA GLN A 94 12.35 0.00 -0.07
C GLN A 94 12.51 -0.49 1.37
N LEU A 95 11.71 -1.49 1.75
CA LEU A 95 11.85 -2.25 2.99
C LEU A 95 11.48 -3.72 2.78
N HIS A 96 11.97 -4.58 3.66
CA HIS A 96 11.46 -5.93 3.83
C HIS A 96 10.57 -6.01 5.07
N TYR A 97 9.31 -6.40 4.88
CA TYR A 97 8.33 -6.57 5.94
C TYR A 97 8.11 -8.04 6.26
N TYR A 98 8.25 -8.41 7.53
CA TYR A 98 8.07 -9.77 8.03
C TYR A 98 6.81 -9.84 8.91
N PRO A 99 5.61 -10.01 8.31
CA PRO A 99 4.36 -9.88 9.05
C PRO A 99 4.15 -10.95 10.12
N TYR A 100 4.80 -12.11 9.99
CA TYR A 100 4.60 -13.24 10.90
C TYR A 100 5.51 -13.21 12.13
N THR A 101 6.63 -12.50 12.05
CA THR A 101 7.62 -12.35 13.11
C THR A 101 7.65 -10.93 13.69
N GLY A 102 7.00 -9.98 13.02
CA GLY A 102 6.84 -8.62 13.52
C GLY A 102 8.09 -7.76 13.34
N TYR A 103 8.84 -7.98 12.27
CA TYR A 103 10.06 -7.22 11.96
C TYR A 103 9.95 -6.45 10.65
N VAL A 104 10.73 -5.38 10.57
CA VAL A 104 11.02 -4.67 9.33
C VAL A 104 12.52 -4.48 9.20
N PHE A 105 13.05 -4.79 8.03
CA PHE A 105 14.38 -4.32 7.63
C PHE A 105 14.19 -3.17 6.65
N TYR A 106 14.70 -1.99 6.98
CA TYR A 106 14.61 -0.83 6.09
C TYR A 106 15.81 -0.84 5.14
N ASP A 107 15.58 -1.14 3.87
CA ASP A 107 16.65 -1.20 2.87
C ASP A 107 17.22 0.20 2.60
N GLY A 108 16.34 1.19 2.48
CA GLY A 108 16.71 2.60 2.31
C GLY A 108 15.99 3.31 1.19
N LEU A 109 16.30 4.60 1.03
CA LEU A 109 15.80 5.44 -0.05
C LEU A 109 16.35 4.95 -1.41
N VAL A 110 15.51 4.95 -2.45
CA VAL A 110 15.93 4.54 -3.80
C VAL A 110 16.89 5.56 -4.42
N ASN A 111 16.69 6.84 -4.13
CA ASN A 111 17.53 7.94 -4.61
C ASN A 111 17.96 8.83 -3.44
N GLY A 112 18.88 8.35 -2.62
CA GLY A 112 19.41 9.10 -1.49
C GLY A 112 19.93 8.19 -0.39
N SER A 113 20.01 8.74 0.82
CA SER A 113 20.28 7.97 2.03
C SER A 113 19.52 8.57 3.20
N SER A 114 19.19 7.75 4.19
CA SER A 114 18.61 8.19 5.46
C SER A 114 19.39 7.63 6.65
N GLU A 115 19.20 8.19 7.85
CA GLU A 115 19.76 7.60 9.08
C GLU A 115 19.19 6.21 9.41
N TYR A 116 18.13 5.79 8.72
CA TYR A 116 17.44 4.53 8.94
C TYR A 116 17.95 3.39 8.06
N ASP A 117 18.72 3.69 7.02
CA ASP A 117 19.12 2.73 5.99
C ASP A 117 19.90 1.54 6.57
N GLY A 118 19.58 0.34 6.11
CA GLY A 118 20.30 -0.89 6.47
C GLY A 118 20.08 -1.34 7.92
N LYS A 119 18.96 -0.94 8.54
CA LYS A 119 18.68 -1.23 9.95
C LYS A 119 17.39 -2.02 10.13
N TRP A 120 17.34 -2.72 11.26
CA TRP A 120 16.19 -3.50 11.69
C TRP A 120 15.34 -2.71 12.68
N TYR A 121 14.03 -2.89 12.58
CA TYR A 121 13.03 -2.27 13.44
C TYR A 121 11.96 -3.29 13.79
N THR A 122 11.29 -3.03 14.91
CA THR A 122 10.01 -3.69 15.21
C THR A 122 8.96 -3.20 14.23
N ALA A 123 8.16 -4.12 13.68
CA ALA A 123 7.05 -3.75 12.84
C ALA A 123 5.96 -3.02 13.62
N ASN A 124 5.31 -2.06 12.97
CA ASN A 124 4.10 -1.46 13.48
C ASN A 124 2.96 -2.49 13.44
N PRO A 125 2.36 -2.87 14.59
CA PRO A 125 1.30 -3.87 14.62
C PRO A 125 0.04 -3.46 13.82
N ALA A 126 -0.16 -2.16 13.59
CA ALA A 126 -1.26 -1.66 12.78
C ALA A 126 -1.17 -2.06 11.29
N ALA A 127 0.03 -2.39 10.79
CA ALA A 127 0.22 -2.81 9.40
C ALA A 127 -0.21 -4.26 9.13
N GLU A 128 -0.22 -5.14 10.14
CA GLU A 128 -0.34 -6.58 9.92
C GLU A 128 -1.67 -6.95 9.26
N GLN A 129 -2.79 -6.53 9.87
CA GLN A 129 -4.11 -6.90 9.38
C GLN A 129 -4.39 -6.33 7.98
N PRO A 130 -4.15 -5.02 7.70
CA PRO A 130 -4.38 -4.47 6.37
C PRO A 130 -3.50 -5.12 5.29
N PHE A 131 -2.24 -5.44 5.62
CA PHE A 131 -1.32 -6.08 4.69
C PHE A 131 -1.76 -7.51 4.36
N ARG A 132 -2.09 -8.31 5.38
CA ARG A 132 -2.59 -9.68 5.18
C ARG A 132 -3.93 -9.71 4.44
N ALA A 133 -4.80 -8.74 4.68
CA ALA A 133 -6.05 -8.61 3.94
C ALA A 133 -5.81 -8.37 2.44
N ALA A 134 -4.86 -7.49 2.09
CA ALA A 134 -4.49 -7.22 0.70
C ALA A 134 -3.90 -8.47 0.00
N LEU A 135 -3.05 -9.23 0.69
CA LEU A 135 -2.53 -10.51 0.16
C LEU A 135 -3.65 -11.52 -0.09
N ALA A 136 -4.59 -11.65 0.85
CA ALA A 136 -5.70 -12.58 0.74
C ALA A 136 -6.66 -12.23 -0.41
N GLU A 137 -6.94 -10.94 -0.60
CA GLU A 137 -7.77 -10.45 -1.72
C GLU A 137 -7.14 -10.82 -3.07
N ARG A 138 -5.83 -10.59 -3.22
CA ARG A 138 -5.11 -10.93 -4.45
C ARG A 138 -5.10 -12.43 -4.73
N ALA A 139 -4.91 -13.25 -3.70
CA ALA A 139 -4.96 -14.70 -3.83
C ALA A 139 -6.35 -15.16 -4.33
N ARG A 140 -7.44 -14.61 -3.77
CA ARG A 140 -8.81 -14.92 -4.21
C ARG A 140 -9.04 -14.58 -5.68
N LEU A 141 -8.60 -13.41 -6.13
CA LEU A 141 -8.75 -12.98 -7.54
C LEU A 141 -8.00 -13.88 -8.52
N THR A 142 -6.93 -14.54 -8.08
CA THR A 142 -6.16 -15.47 -8.92
C THR A 142 -6.83 -16.85 -9.01
N TRP A 143 -7.41 -17.34 -7.90
CA TRP A 143 -7.97 -18.68 -7.82
C TRP A 143 -9.41 -18.82 -8.35
N ILE A 144 -10.23 -17.78 -8.23
CA ILE A 144 -11.64 -17.84 -8.66
C ILE A 144 -11.79 -18.16 -10.15
N PRO A 145 -11.08 -17.48 -11.09
CA PRO A 145 -11.18 -17.80 -12.51
C PRO A 145 -10.73 -19.22 -12.83
N PHE A 146 -9.69 -19.69 -12.14
CA PHE A 146 -9.20 -21.06 -12.29
C PHE A 146 -10.22 -22.10 -11.83
N ALA A 147 -10.84 -21.90 -10.66
CA ALA A 147 -11.87 -22.78 -10.14
C ALA A 147 -13.09 -22.83 -11.08
N VAL A 148 -13.52 -21.67 -11.60
CA VAL A 148 -14.61 -21.58 -12.60
C VAL A 148 -14.25 -22.36 -13.87
N LEU A 149 -13.01 -22.22 -14.37
CA LEU A 149 -12.55 -22.96 -15.54
C LEU A 149 -12.59 -24.47 -15.31
N VAL A 150 -12.10 -24.94 -14.15
CA VAL A 150 -12.14 -26.37 -13.79
C VAL A 150 -13.57 -26.91 -13.75
N LEU A 151 -14.51 -26.15 -13.16
CA LEU A 151 -15.92 -26.53 -13.13
C LEU A 151 -16.53 -26.62 -14.54
N ILE A 152 -16.22 -25.66 -15.42
CA ILE A 152 -16.69 -25.66 -16.81
C ILE A 152 -16.15 -26.88 -17.55
N VAL A 153 -14.84 -27.13 -17.50
CA VAL A 153 -14.20 -28.27 -18.18
C VAL A 153 -14.73 -29.60 -17.63
N GLY A 154 -14.85 -29.75 -16.31
CA GLY A 154 -15.41 -30.93 -15.68
C GLY A 154 -16.86 -31.18 -16.09
N GLY A 155 -17.68 -30.13 -16.15
CA GLY A 155 -19.05 -30.20 -16.65
C GLY A 155 -19.14 -30.68 -18.10
N PHE A 156 -18.32 -30.13 -18.99
CA PHE A 156 -18.23 -30.58 -20.38
C PHE A 156 -17.79 -32.04 -20.50
N PHE A 157 -16.79 -32.46 -19.73
CA PHE A 157 -16.32 -33.85 -19.74
C PHE A 157 -17.40 -34.83 -19.30
N ILE A 158 -18.15 -34.51 -18.25
CA ILE A 158 -19.28 -35.32 -17.78
C ILE A 158 -20.38 -35.38 -18.85
N ALA A 159 -20.73 -34.23 -19.46
CA ALA A 159 -21.76 -34.17 -20.49
C ALA A 159 -21.35 -34.95 -21.76
N TYR A 160 -20.09 -34.86 -22.18
CA TYR A 160 -19.54 -35.56 -23.33
C TYR A 160 -19.60 -37.08 -23.15
N ASN A 161 -19.16 -37.59 -22.00
CA ASN A 161 -19.15 -39.02 -21.70
C ASN A 161 -20.54 -39.62 -21.42
N ARG A 162 -21.55 -38.78 -21.19
CA ARG A 162 -22.94 -39.21 -20.99
C ARG A 162 -23.76 -39.33 -22.28
N LYS A 163 -23.20 -38.99 -23.44
CA LYS A 163 -23.93 -39.19 -24.70
C LYS A 163 -24.14 -40.69 -24.95
N PRO A 164 -25.40 -41.15 -25.14
CA PRO A 164 -25.65 -42.52 -25.56
C PRO A 164 -25.01 -42.75 -26.93
N LYS A 165 -24.39 -43.93 -27.09
CA LYS A 165 -23.82 -44.38 -28.37
C LYS A 165 -24.91 -44.57 -29.43
#